data_AF-A0A538MPG8-F1
#
_entry.id   AF-A0A538MPG8-F1
#
_cell.length_a   1.000
_cell.length_b   1.000
_cell.length_c   1.000
_cell.angle_alpha   90.00
_cell.angle_beta   90.00
_cell.angle_gamma   90.00
#
_symmetry.space_group_name_H-M   'P 1'
#
loop_
_entity.id
_entity.type
_entity.pdbx_description
1 polymer ?
#
loop_
_entity_poly.entity_id
_entity_poly.type
_entity_poly.pdbx_seq_one_letter_code
_entity_poly.pdbx_strand_id
1 'polypeptide(L)'
;MNAETAVQIAFAVGVLVVGSAIAAALSGRVSRRVLVGIAGLVGLAAVGSWIVFALDVERGTAVAAGGLSVCLAAALLTIPLRSGLARSRRVNEDLNVAETALRDLVERETAKRADELERTLARARADSSSRLAEEDRKLADARLSELNQRERRLAAELGETVALVERRVEQRLSEWAGDLDRMQQGLTTRLGELAQRQRDAVAEAQARLEADTQQLKSASEDQRAILAKLRQEFERAAEEAGTAARREVEVHESERRRALHEVSERLRQRERDLRERIAAEETEAVRRIQSGFADVERRQIDQLSRIVDRTANRLSEAAVEQFSTTVKAAREDAAKRLSRELDRAVAQFAHDAQSVLAERLAQVSDAGAARVDRKLTEIVRRIEQRRDEFLDDFQRRFSDVEAELRSQIRGLGADAEAEREVLEARVHELTRRLETAVNAAESSLEGAFRTP
;
A
#
# COMPACT_ATOMS: atom_id res chain seq x y z
N MET A 1 -81.71 56.15 -119.06
CA MET A 1 -80.58 56.26 -118.11
C MET A 1 -79.53 57.12 -118.79
N ASN A 2 -79.12 58.23 -118.17
CA ASN A 2 -78.21 59.17 -118.83
C ASN A 2 -76.77 58.62 -118.76
N ALA A 3 -75.95 58.91 -119.78
CA ALA A 3 -74.58 58.42 -119.87
C ALA A 3 -73.74 58.76 -118.63
N GLU A 4 -73.96 59.95 -118.05
CA GLU A 4 -73.33 60.38 -116.79
C GLU A 4 -73.63 59.44 -115.62
N THR A 5 -74.90 59.07 -115.40
CA THR A 5 -75.30 58.18 -114.29
C THR A 5 -74.70 56.78 -114.42
N ALA A 6 -74.54 56.29 -115.65
CA ALA A 6 -73.90 54.99 -115.90
C ALA A 6 -72.41 54.99 -115.51
N VAL A 7 -71.69 56.07 -115.85
CA VAL A 7 -70.26 56.22 -115.56
C VAL A 7 -70.02 56.43 -114.06
N GLN A 8 -70.89 57.18 -113.36
CA GLN A 8 -70.81 57.33 -111.91
C GLN A 8 -71.05 56.01 -111.16
N ILE A 9 -72.02 55.20 -111.58
CA ILE A 9 -72.24 53.85 -111.03
C ILE A 9 -71.02 52.96 -111.28
N ALA A 10 -70.46 52.98 -112.50
CA ALA A 10 -69.26 52.22 -112.82
C ALA A 10 -68.06 52.61 -111.93
N PHE A 11 -67.89 53.90 -111.65
CA PHE A 11 -66.87 54.37 -110.70
C PHE A 11 -67.11 53.86 -109.27
N ALA A 12 -68.33 54.00 -108.74
CA ALA A 12 -68.66 53.52 -107.39
C ALA A 12 -68.43 52.01 -107.24
N VAL A 13 -68.84 51.22 -108.25
CA VAL A 13 -68.57 49.78 -108.33
C VAL A 13 -67.06 49.52 -108.41
N GLY A 14 -66.33 50.29 -109.23
CA GLY A 14 -64.88 50.19 -109.37
C GLY A 14 -64.13 50.38 -108.04
N VAL A 15 -64.53 51.36 -107.23
CA VAL A 15 -63.96 51.60 -105.89
C VAL A 15 -64.18 50.41 -104.96
N LEU A 16 -65.40 49.87 -104.91
CA LEU A 16 -65.72 48.70 -104.07
C LEU A 16 -64.97 47.44 -104.50
N VAL A 17 -64.85 47.22 -105.81
CA VAL A 17 -64.14 46.08 -106.39
C VAL A 17 -62.64 46.17 -106.09
N VAL A 18 -62.02 47.34 -106.23
CA VAL A 18 -60.59 47.50 -105.94
C VAL A 18 -60.30 47.44 -104.44
N GLY A 19 -61.14 48.05 -103.60
CA GLY A 19 -61.02 47.97 -102.14
C GLY A 19 -61.11 46.53 -101.62
N SER A 20 -62.07 45.75 -102.14
CA SER A 20 -62.20 44.33 -101.81
C SER A 20 -61.03 43.50 -102.34
N ALA A 21 -60.52 43.81 -103.54
CA ALA A 21 -59.33 43.16 -104.11
C ALA A 21 -58.07 43.38 -103.25
N ILE A 22 -57.86 44.59 -102.73
CA ILE A 22 -56.75 44.92 -101.82
C ILE A 22 -56.89 44.14 -100.50
N ALA A 23 -58.05 44.19 -99.85
CA ALA A 23 -58.29 43.49 -98.59
C ALA A 23 -58.10 41.97 -98.72
N ALA A 24 -58.55 41.41 -99.85
CA ALA A 24 -58.43 39.99 -100.12
C ALA A 24 -57.01 39.58 -100.54
N ALA A 25 -56.23 40.48 -101.17
CA ALA A 25 -54.81 40.28 -101.43
C ALA A 25 -53.97 40.29 -100.15
N LEU A 26 -54.25 41.21 -99.21
CA LEU A 26 -53.63 41.24 -97.87
C LEU A 26 -53.94 39.97 -97.06
N SER A 27 -55.19 39.48 -97.19
CA SER A 27 -55.59 38.21 -96.59
C SER A 27 -55.00 36.97 -97.29
N GLY A 28 -54.38 37.12 -98.47
CA GLY A 28 -53.84 36.02 -99.27
C GLY A 28 -54.89 35.14 -99.97
N ARG A 29 -56.18 35.53 -99.96
CA ARG A 29 -57.31 34.69 -100.38
C ARG A 29 -57.64 34.72 -101.88
N VAL A 30 -57.11 35.68 -102.64
CA VAL A 30 -57.45 35.88 -104.07
C VAL A 30 -56.28 35.49 -104.96
N SER A 31 -56.48 34.81 -106.09
CA SER A 31 -55.43 34.38 -107.03
C SER A 31 -54.90 35.52 -107.94
N ARG A 32 -53.68 35.39 -108.48
CA ARG A 32 -53.07 36.43 -109.34
C ARG A 32 -53.91 36.65 -110.59
N ARG A 33 -54.47 35.56 -111.13
CA ARG A 33 -55.37 35.59 -112.29
C ARG A 33 -56.62 36.42 -112.01
N VAL A 34 -57.19 36.31 -110.81
CA VAL A 34 -58.36 37.11 -110.41
C VAL A 34 -58.00 38.59 -110.26
N LEU A 35 -56.86 38.95 -109.64
CA LEU A 35 -56.42 40.34 -109.56
C LEU A 35 -56.15 40.97 -110.94
N VAL A 36 -55.51 40.22 -111.84
CA VAL A 36 -55.28 40.65 -113.24
C VAL A 36 -56.61 40.79 -113.98
N GLY A 37 -57.55 39.87 -113.77
CA GLY A 37 -58.90 39.95 -114.34
C GLY A 37 -59.65 41.19 -113.86
N ILE A 38 -59.61 41.48 -112.55
CA ILE A 38 -60.21 42.69 -111.96
C ILE A 38 -59.56 43.96 -112.52
N ALA A 39 -58.23 44.02 -112.59
CA ALA A 39 -57.52 45.16 -113.19
C ALA A 39 -57.89 45.33 -114.67
N GLY A 40 -58.02 44.24 -115.42
CA GLY A 40 -58.47 44.26 -116.80
C GLY A 40 -59.90 44.80 -116.96
N LEU A 41 -60.85 44.34 -116.12
CA LEU A 41 -62.22 44.82 -116.14
C LEU A 41 -62.34 46.30 -115.77
N VAL A 42 -61.63 46.74 -114.71
CA VAL A 42 -61.58 48.16 -114.31
C VAL A 42 -60.90 49.01 -115.39
N GLY A 43 -59.87 48.47 -116.06
CA GLY A 43 -59.21 49.14 -117.17
C GLY A 43 -60.12 49.32 -118.38
N LEU A 44 -60.88 48.29 -118.76
CA LEU A 44 -61.89 48.39 -119.81
C LEU A 44 -62.99 49.38 -119.46
N ALA A 45 -63.46 49.38 -118.19
CA ALA A 45 -64.42 50.37 -117.71
C ALA A 45 -63.86 51.79 -117.78
N ALA A 46 -62.61 52.00 -117.37
CA ALA A 46 -61.94 53.31 -117.44
C ALA A 46 -61.82 53.80 -118.90
N VAL A 47 -61.39 52.94 -119.83
CA VAL A 47 -61.31 53.27 -121.26
C VAL A 47 -62.70 53.61 -121.81
N GLY A 48 -63.71 52.80 -121.48
CA GLY A 48 -65.11 53.06 -121.86
C GLY A 48 -65.62 54.41 -121.34
N SER A 49 -65.31 54.77 -120.09
CA SER A 49 -65.69 56.05 -119.51
C SER A 49 -64.99 57.24 -120.17
N TRP A 50 -63.73 57.11 -120.56
CA TRP A 50 -63.02 58.14 -121.33
C TRP A 50 -63.59 58.31 -122.75
N ILE A 51 -63.99 57.21 -123.40
CA ILE A 51 -64.68 57.26 -124.70
C ILE A 51 -66.03 57.99 -124.58
N VAL A 52 -66.81 57.70 -123.53
CA VAL A 52 -68.09 58.40 -123.28
C VAL A 52 -67.87 59.89 -123.02
N PHE A 53 -66.88 60.27 -122.21
CA PHE A 53 -66.52 61.68 -121.99
C PHE A 53 -66.09 62.39 -123.29
N ALA A 54 -65.40 61.70 -124.19
CA ALA A 54 -65.00 62.27 -125.48
C ALA A 54 -66.20 62.55 -126.41
N LEU A 55 -67.30 61.80 -126.25
CA LEU A 55 -68.53 61.97 -127.03
C LEU A 55 -69.49 63.00 -126.40
N ASP A 56 -69.50 63.11 -125.08
CA ASP A 56 -70.39 64.02 -124.33
C ASP A 56 -69.59 64.75 -123.23
N VAL A 57 -69.25 66.01 -123.51
CA VAL A 57 -68.28 66.79 -122.71
C VAL A 57 -68.95 67.42 -121.50
N GLU A 58 -69.35 66.57 -120.55
CA GLU A 58 -69.87 66.96 -119.25
C GLU A 58 -68.80 66.84 -118.15
N ARG A 59 -68.83 67.73 -117.15
CA ARG A 59 -67.85 67.70 -116.05
C ARG A 59 -67.96 66.46 -115.16
N GLY A 60 -69.17 65.91 -115.01
CA GLY A 60 -69.42 64.75 -114.14
C GLY A 60 -68.80 63.46 -114.65
N THR A 61 -68.70 63.26 -115.97
CA THR A 61 -68.09 62.08 -116.59
C THR A 61 -66.56 62.11 -116.48
N ALA A 62 -65.93 63.29 -116.52
CA ALA A 62 -64.48 63.44 -116.36
C ALA A 62 -63.97 63.02 -114.95
N VAL A 63 -64.69 63.42 -113.90
CA VAL A 63 -64.32 63.08 -112.51
C VAL A 63 -64.40 61.57 -112.28
N ALA A 64 -65.46 60.93 -112.79
CA ALA A 64 -65.66 59.49 -112.66
C ALA A 64 -64.68 58.67 -113.53
N ALA A 65 -64.33 59.14 -114.73
CA ALA A 65 -63.28 58.52 -115.56
C ALA A 65 -61.88 58.64 -114.92
N GLY A 66 -61.56 59.80 -114.33
CA GLY A 66 -60.35 59.98 -113.53
C GLY A 66 -60.30 59.05 -112.30
N GLY A 67 -61.43 58.94 -111.58
CA GLY A 67 -61.56 58.03 -110.45
C GLY A 67 -61.36 56.55 -110.83
N LEU A 68 -61.89 56.11 -111.97
CA LEU A 68 -61.66 54.76 -112.50
C LEU A 68 -60.19 54.52 -112.89
N SER A 69 -59.50 55.55 -113.38
CA SER A 69 -58.07 55.48 -113.69
C SER A 69 -57.21 55.31 -112.43
N VAL A 70 -57.57 55.98 -111.33
CA VAL A 70 -56.94 55.76 -110.01
C VAL A 70 -57.24 54.36 -109.48
N CYS A 71 -58.47 53.87 -109.65
CA CYS A 71 -58.84 52.49 -109.29
C CYS A 71 -58.01 51.46 -110.06
N LEU A 72 -57.76 51.69 -111.36
CA LEU A 72 -56.88 50.85 -112.17
C LEU A 72 -55.44 50.82 -111.62
N ALA A 73 -54.87 51.99 -111.30
CA ALA A 73 -53.51 52.08 -110.74
C ALA A 73 -53.40 51.33 -109.41
N ALA A 74 -54.39 51.50 -108.52
CA ALA A 74 -54.45 50.78 -107.25
C ALA A 74 -54.59 49.25 -107.44
N ALA A 75 -55.40 48.81 -108.41
CA ALA A 75 -55.53 47.40 -108.77
C ALA A 75 -54.20 46.81 -109.27
N LEU A 76 -53.45 47.56 -110.10
CA LEU A 76 -52.14 47.14 -110.60
C LEU A 76 -51.08 47.05 -109.49
N LEU A 77 -51.04 48.02 -108.57
CA LEU A 77 -50.11 48.03 -107.42
C LEU A 77 -50.37 46.88 -106.42
N THR A 78 -51.59 46.36 -106.38
CA THR A 78 -51.96 45.24 -105.50
C THR A 78 -51.28 43.92 -105.92
N ILE A 79 -50.93 43.77 -107.20
CA ILE A 79 -50.32 42.55 -107.75
C ILE A 79 -48.92 42.28 -107.15
N PRO A 80 -47.94 43.21 -107.21
CA PRO A 80 -46.61 42.98 -106.63
C PRO A 80 -46.64 42.90 -105.11
N LEU A 81 -47.52 43.67 -104.43
CA LEU A 81 -47.67 43.65 -102.97
C LEU A 81 -47.96 42.24 -102.46
N ARG A 82 -48.85 41.51 -103.12
CA ARG A 82 -49.15 40.12 -102.77
C ARG A 82 -47.94 39.20 -102.92
N SER A 83 -47.18 39.33 -104.00
CA SER A 83 -45.99 38.50 -104.21
C SER A 83 -44.92 38.76 -103.14
N GLY A 84 -44.77 40.00 -102.69
CA GLY A 84 -43.90 40.37 -101.57
C GLY A 84 -44.34 39.70 -100.27
N LEU A 85 -45.63 39.78 -99.93
CA LEU A 85 -46.19 39.16 -98.73
C LEU A 85 -46.08 37.62 -98.76
N ALA A 86 -46.35 36.99 -99.90
CA ALA A 86 -46.19 35.54 -100.04
C ALA A 86 -44.73 35.09 -99.92
N ARG A 87 -43.77 35.92 -100.39
CA ARG A 87 -42.34 35.65 -100.22
C ARG A 87 -41.91 35.82 -98.76
N SER A 88 -42.35 36.88 -98.09
CA SER A 88 -42.05 37.10 -96.67
C SER A 88 -42.62 35.99 -95.78
N ARG A 89 -43.84 35.51 -96.04
CA ARG A 89 -44.41 34.36 -95.32
C ARG A 89 -43.59 33.09 -95.47
N ARG A 90 -43.16 32.76 -96.69
CA ARG A 90 -42.26 31.60 -96.93
C ARG A 90 -40.92 31.73 -96.21
N VAL A 91 -40.29 32.91 -96.27
CA VAL A 91 -39.02 33.14 -95.56
C VAL A 91 -39.20 33.00 -94.04
N ASN A 92 -40.31 33.48 -93.49
CA ASN A 92 -40.61 33.32 -92.07
C ASN A 92 -40.90 31.86 -91.70
N GLU A 93 -41.60 31.10 -92.56
CA GLU A 93 -41.81 29.67 -92.38
C GLU A 93 -40.48 28.91 -92.40
N ASP A 94 -39.62 29.16 -93.38
CA ASP A 94 -38.28 28.56 -93.47
C ASP A 94 -37.40 28.93 -92.26
N LEU A 95 -37.47 30.18 -91.80
CA LEU A 95 -36.74 30.66 -90.62
C LEU A 95 -37.26 30.01 -89.33
N ASN A 96 -38.58 29.86 -89.17
CA ASN A 96 -39.17 29.16 -88.03
C ASN A 96 -38.79 27.67 -88.01
N VAL A 97 -38.74 27.03 -89.19
CA VAL A 97 -38.29 25.63 -89.32
C VAL A 97 -36.81 25.53 -88.95
N ALA A 98 -35.97 26.42 -89.47
CA ALA A 98 -34.54 26.44 -89.14
C ALA A 98 -34.28 26.73 -87.65
N GLU A 99 -35.02 27.68 -87.05
CA GLU A 99 -34.93 28.00 -85.63
C GLU A 99 -35.35 26.81 -84.76
N THR A 100 -36.43 26.12 -85.12
CA THR A 100 -36.88 24.92 -84.41
C THR A 100 -35.84 23.81 -84.51
N ALA A 101 -35.27 23.57 -85.70
CA ALA A 101 -34.20 22.59 -85.89
C ALA A 101 -32.94 22.95 -85.11
N LEU A 102 -32.57 24.23 -85.03
CA LEU A 102 -31.43 24.69 -84.24
C LEU A 102 -31.67 24.49 -82.74
N ARG A 103 -32.85 24.86 -82.23
CA ARG A 103 -33.21 24.65 -80.82
C ARG A 103 -33.17 23.17 -80.45
N ASP A 104 -33.72 22.30 -81.29
CA ASP A 104 -33.72 20.85 -81.08
C ASP A 104 -32.30 20.25 -81.17
N LEU A 105 -31.43 20.78 -82.03
CA LEU A 105 -30.02 20.37 -82.07
C LEU A 105 -29.28 20.82 -80.80
N VAL A 106 -29.49 22.07 -80.36
CA VAL A 106 -28.88 22.60 -79.14
C VAL A 106 -29.34 21.80 -77.93
N GLU A 107 -30.63 21.50 -77.80
CA GLU A 107 -31.17 20.69 -76.69
C GLU A 107 -30.60 19.26 -76.69
N ARG A 108 -30.44 18.65 -77.87
CA ARG A 108 -29.80 17.33 -77.98
C ARG A 108 -28.32 17.35 -77.62
N GLU A 109 -27.58 18.37 -78.04
CA GLU A 109 -26.16 18.50 -77.70
C GLU A 109 -25.96 18.86 -76.22
N THR A 110 -26.78 19.73 -75.63
CA THR A 110 -26.69 20.05 -74.20
C THR A 110 -27.02 18.83 -73.34
N ALA A 111 -28.03 18.03 -73.71
CA ALA A 111 -28.35 16.79 -73.03
C ALA A 111 -27.22 15.75 -73.13
N LYS A 112 -26.63 15.57 -74.33
CA LYS A 112 -25.48 14.67 -74.52
C LYS A 112 -24.27 15.12 -73.70
N ARG A 113 -23.94 16.42 -73.71
CA ARG A 113 -22.83 16.97 -72.94
C ARG A 113 -23.05 16.86 -71.44
N ALA A 114 -24.29 17.06 -70.97
CA ALA A 114 -24.64 16.85 -69.57
C ALA A 114 -24.40 15.39 -69.16
N ASP A 115 -24.86 14.43 -69.94
CA ASP A 115 -24.69 12.99 -69.70
C ASP A 115 -23.20 12.55 -69.79
N GLU A 116 -22.42 13.09 -70.72
CA GLU A 116 -20.96 12.91 -70.76
C GLU A 116 -20.26 13.48 -69.51
N LEU A 117 -20.65 14.67 -69.07
CA LEU A 117 -20.12 15.30 -67.85
C LEU A 117 -20.50 14.51 -66.61
N GLU A 118 -21.73 14.01 -66.51
CA GLU A 118 -22.16 13.16 -65.40
C GLU A 118 -21.37 11.86 -65.34
N ARG A 119 -21.13 11.19 -66.48
CA ARG A 119 -20.29 9.98 -66.53
C ARG A 119 -18.85 10.23 -66.13
N THR A 120 -18.25 11.31 -66.63
CA THR A 120 -16.86 11.67 -66.28
C THR A 120 -16.74 12.08 -64.82
N LEU A 121 -17.71 12.82 -64.27
CA LEU A 121 -17.77 13.14 -62.84
C LEU A 121 -17.99 11.90 -61.98
N ALA A 122 -18.89 10.99 -62.38
CA ALA A 122 -19.11 9.74 -61.66
C ALA A 122 -17.84 8.89 -61.62
N ARG A 123 -17.12 8.80 -62.75
CA ARG A 123 -15.83 8.10 -62.83
C ARG A 123 -14.76 8.79 -61.98
N ALA A 124 -14.63 10.11 -62.06
CA ALA A 124 -13.67 10.86 -61.25
C ALA A 124 -13.96 10.74 -59.74
N ARG A 125 -15.24 10.71 -59.34
CA ARG A 125 -15.67 10.45 -57.95
C ARG A 125 -15.38 9.02 -57.52
N ALA A 126 -15.60 8.03 -58.39
CA ALA A 126 -15.25 6.65 -58.10
C ALA A 126 -13.73 6.49 -57.92
N ASP A 127 -12.94 7.07 -58.82
CA ASP A 127 -11.47 7.03 -58.76
C ASP A 127 -10.95 7.75 -57.50
N SER A 128 -11.50 8.91 -57.13
CA SER A 128 -11.12 9.61 -55.90
C SER A 128 -11.50 8.84 -54.64
N SER A 129 -12.70 8.26 -54.59
CA SER A 129 -13.14 7.43 -53.47
C SER A 129 -12.30 6.15 -53.32
N SER A 130 -11.90 5.53 -54.43
CA SER A 130 -11.02 4.36 -54.44
C SER A 130 -9.63 4.71 -53.93
N ARG A 131 -9.07 5.86 -54.35
CA ARG A 131 -7.77 6.34 -53.85
C ARG A 131 -7.81 6.63 -52.36
N LEU A 132 -8.87 7.30 -51.87
CA LEU A 132 -9.04 7.54 -50.44
C LEU A 132 -9.11 6.23 -49.65
N ALA A 133 -9.88 5.25 -50.12
CA ALA A 133 -9.97 3.95 -49.47
C ALA A 133 -8.63 3.18 -49.45
N GLU A 134 -7.80 3.35 -50.49
CA GLU A 134 -6.46 2.75 -50.54
C GLU A 134 -5.49 3.44 -49.58
N GLU A 135 -5.53 4.77 -49.49
CA GLU A 135 -4.73 5.53 -48.52
C GLU A 135 -5.17 5.24 -47.07
N ASP A 136 -6.46 5.10 -46.80
CA ASP A 136 -6.97 4.70 -45.49
C ASP A 136 -6.47 3.31 -45.07
N ARG A 137 -6.43 2.35 -46.02
CA ARG A 137 -5.83 1.02 -45.79
C ARG A 137 -4.34 1.12 -45.50
N LYS A 138 -3.58 1.89 -46.31
CA LYS A 138 -2.15 2.11 -46.08
C LYS A 138 -1.89 2.76 -44.72
N LEU A 139 -2.70 3.72 -44.32
CA LEU A 139 -2.60 4.41 -43.03
C LEU A 139 -2.92 3.45 -41.87
N ALA A 140 -3.95 2.61 -42.02
CA ALA A 140 -4.30 1.58 -41.03
C ALA A 140 -3.19 0.54 -40.90
N ASP A 141 -2.64 0.05 -42.01
CA ASP A 141 -1.52 -0.90 -42.03
C ASP A 141 -0.25 -0.28 -41.43
N ALA A 142 0.04 0.98 -41.75
CA ALA A 142 1.15 1.73 -41.17
C ALA A 142 1.00 1.86 -39.65
N ARG A 143 -0.19 2.26 -39.17
CA ARG A 143 -0.50 2.35 -37.73
C ARG A 143 -0.40 1.00 -37.04
N LEU A 144 -0.92 -0.08 -37.65
CA LEU A 144 -0.82 -1.43 -37.09
C LEU A 144 0.64 -1.89 -37.01
N SER A 145 1.44 -1.59 -38.04
CA SER A 145 2.87 -1.92 -38.05
C SER A 145 3.64 -1.14 -36.99
N GLU A 146 3.32 0.14 -36.79
CA GLU A 146 3.94 0.98 -35.76
C GLU A 146 3.56 0.53 -34.35
N LEU A 147 2.28 0.21 -34.12
CA LEU A 147 1.81 -0.35 -32.86
C LEU A 147 2.51 -1.67 -32.54
N ASN A 148 2.59 -2.59 -33.50
CA ASN A 148 3.33 -3.85 -33.34
C ASN A 148 4.82 -3.62 -33.03
N GLN A 149 5.45 -2.62 -33.65
CA GLN A 149 6.85 -2.28 -33.34
C GLN A 149 6.99 -1.69 -31.93
N ARG A 150 6.10 -0.79 -31.52
CA ARG A 150 6.07 -0.21 -30.17
C ARG A 150 5.83 -1.30 -29.12
N GLU A 151 4.89 -2.21 -29.35
CA GLU A 151 4.62 -3.35 -28.47
C GLU A 151 5.85 -4.25 -28.32
N ARG A 152 6.52 -4.60 -29.42
CA ARG A 152 7.76 -5.39 -29.36
C ARG A 152 8.89 -4.69 -28.58
N ARG A 153 9.03 -3.36 -28.74
CA ARG A 153 10.02 -2.58 -27.98
C ARG A 153 9.70 -2.55 -26.50
N LEU A 154 8.45 -2.23 -26.13
CA LEU A 154 8.01 -2.23 -24.74
C LEU A 154 8.12 -3.62 -24.11
N ALA A 155 7.78 -4.69 -24.84
CA ALA A 155 7.94 -6.06 -24.36
C ALA A 155 9.42 -6.41 -24.12
N ALA A 156 10.33 -5.95 -24.99
CA ALA A 156 11.77 -6.15 -24.79
C ALA A 156 12.31 -5.36 -23.60
N GLU A 157 11.93 -4.08 -23.44
CA GLU A 157 12.30 -3.24 -22.31
C GLU A 157 11.75 -3.80 -20.98
N LEU A 158 10.49 -4.24 -20.97
CA LEU A 158 9.90 -4.92 -19.81
C LEU A 158 10.61 -6.24 -19.51
N GLY A 159 10.96 -7.03 -20.53
CA GLY A 159 11.74 -8.27 -20.36
C GLY A 159 13.13 -8.00 -19.78
N GLU A 160 13.82 -6.95 -20.24
CA GLU A 160 15.13 -6.56 -19.72
C GLU A 160 15.05 -6.05 -18.28
N THR A 161 14.07 -5.21 -17.95
CA THR A 161 13.88 -4.71 -16.58
C THR A 161 13.52 -5.83 -15.62
N VAL A 162 12.67 -6.78 -16.03
CA VAL A 162 12.35 -7.98 -15.25
C VAL A 162 13.61 -8.83 -15.03
N ALA A 163 14.38 -9.11 -16.07
CA ALA A 163 15.62 -9.87 -15.94
C ALA A 163 16.66 -9.17 -15.04
N LEU A 164 16.71 -7.84 -15.05
CA LEU A 164 17.58 -7.06 -14.16
C LEU A 164 17.11 -7.15 -12.70
N VAL A 165 15.80 -7.07 -12.46
CA VAL A 165 15.21 -7.25 -11.13
C VAL A 165 15.45 -8.68 -10.63
N GLU A 166 15.25 -9.70 -11.46
CA GLU A 166 15.54 -11.10 -11.13
C GLU A 166 17.00 -11.29 -10.71
N ARG A 167 17.96 -10.82 -11.53
CA ARG A 167 19.39 -10.86 -11.19
C ARG A 167 19.71 -10.14 -9.90
N ARG A 168 19.08 -8.98 -9.64
CA ARG A 168 19.26 -8.23 -8.39
C ARG A 168 18.71 -9.00 -7.19
N VAL A 169 17.57 -9.66 -7.34
CA VAL A 169 16.99 -10.50 -6.29
C VAL A 169 17.89 -11.71 -6.02
N GLU A 170 18.35 -12.42 -7.05
CA GLU A 170 19.29 -13.53 -6.91
C GLU A 170 20.58 -13.10 -6.23
N GLN A 171 21.15 -11.96 -6.62
CA GLN A 171 22.32 -11.40 -5.98
C GLN A 171 22.06 -11.14 -4.48
N ARG A 172 20.96 -10.45 -4.15
CA ARG A 172 20.61 -10.18 -2.74
C ARG A 172 20.36 -11.46 -1.93
N LEU A 173 19.75 -12.47 -2.53
CA LEU A 173 19.54 -13.76 -1.88
C LEU A 173 20.88 -14.47 -1.63
N SER A 174 21.83 -14.40 -2.57
CA SER A 174 23.17 -14.96 -2.39
C SER A 174 23.97 -14.22 -1.30
N GLU A 175 23.84 -12.90 -1.23
CA GLU A 175 24.45 -12.07 -0.18
C GLU A 175 23.86 -12.43 1.19
N TRP A 176 22.53 -12.54 1.29
CA TRP A 176 21.86 -12.96 2.52
C TRP A 176 22.20 -14.39 2.94
N ALA A 177 22.34 -15.31 1.99
CA ALA A 177 22.80 -16.66 2.28
C ALA A 177 24.23 -16.65 2.88
N GLY A 178 25.12 -15.83 2.31
CA GLY A 178 26.48 -15.63 2.85
C GLY A 178 26.49 -14.96 4.22
N ASP A 179 25.62 -13.98 4.46
CA ASP A 179 25.46 -13.33 5.78
C ASP A 179 24.94 -14.31 6.83
N LEU A 180 23.97 -15.15 6.48
CA LEU A 180 23.45 -16.19 7.35
C LEU A 180 24.51 -17.23 7.70
N ASP A 181 25.31 -17.68 6.73
CA ASP A 181 26.43 -18.61 6.98
C ASP A 181 27.49 -17.97 7.89
N ARG A 182 27.85 -16.70 7.66
CA ARG A 182 28.76 -15.95 8.54
C ARG A 182 28.21 -15.79 9.96
N MET A 183 26.92 -15.50 10.11
CA MET A 183 26.28 -15.44 11.43
C MET A 183 26.26 -16.81 12.11
N GLN A 184 25.96 -17.88 11.37
CA GLN A 184 25.99 -19.24 11.87
C GLN A 184 27.40 -19.60 12.35
N GLN A 185 28.43 -19.36 11.55
CA GLN A 185 29.83 -19.58 11.92
C GLN A 185 30.21 -18.75 13.16
N GLY A 186 29.86 -17.46 13.19
CA GLY A 186 30.10 -16.60 14.34
C GLY A 186 29.42 -17.09 15.63
N LEU A 187 28.19 -17.59 15.55
CA LEU A 187 27.49 -18.21 16.67
C LEU A 187 28.16 -19.51 17.11
N THR A 188 28.59 -20.37 16.18
CA THR A 188 29.31 -21.60 16.53
C THR A 188 30.64 -21.32 17.23
N THR A 189 31.40 -20.31 16.77
CA THR A 189 32.63 -19.88 17.43
C THR A 189 32.37 -19.35 18.82
N ARG A 190 31.37 -18.47 19.00
CA ARG A 190 31.01 -17.93 20.32
C ARG A 190 30.52 -19.02 21.28
N LEU A 191 29.75 -20.00 20.79
CA LEU A 191 29.35 -21.16 21.60
C LEU A 191 30.55 -22.01 21.98
N GLY A 192 31.51 -22.21 21.07
CA GLY A 192 32.77 -22.89 21.35
C GLY A 192 33.59 -22.16 22.42
N GLU A 193 33.75 -20.84 22.31
CA GLU A 193 34.43 -20.02 23.31
C GLU A 193 33.70 -20.06 24.66
N LEU A 194 32.38 -19.95 24.68
CA LEU A 194 31.60 -20.00 25.92
C LEU A 194 31.72 -21.38 26.59
N ALA A 195 31.65 -22.46 25.80
CA ALA A 195 31.86 -23.82 26.31
C ALA A 195 33.27 -23.98 26.87
N GLN A 196 34.29 -23.40 26.23
CA GLN A 196 35.65 -23.43 26.74
C GLN A 196 35.79 -22.63 28.04
N ARG A 197 35.27 -21.40 28.11
CA ARG A 197 35.27 -20.61 29.36
C ARG A 197 34.53 -21.32 30.49
N GLN A 198 33.43 -22.01 30.19
CA GLN A 198 32.71 -22.80 31.18
C GLN A 198 33.56 -23.98 31.67
N ARG A 199 34.27 -24.69 30.78
CA ARG A 199 35.20 -25.77 31.19
C ARG A 199 36.34 -25.22 32.04
N ASP A 200 36.93 -24.10 31.65
CA ASP A 200 38.04 -23.48 32.38
C ASP A 200 37.58 -23.03 33.78
N ALA A 201 36.40 -22.41 33.89
CA ALA A 201 35.81 -22.02 35.17
C ALA A 201 35.46 -23.22 36.06
N VAL A 202 34.98 -24.32 35.48
CA VAL A 202 34.74 -25.58 36.21
C VAL A 202 36.05 -26.18 36.69
N ALA A 203 37.09 -26.21 35.85
CA ALA A 203 38.42 -26.71 36.23
C ALA A 203 39.05 -25.86 37.33
N GLU A 204 38.91 -24.53 37.26
CA GLU A 204 39.35 -23.62 38.31
C GLU A 204 38.60 -23.86 39.63
N ALA A 205 37.27 -24.03 39.58
CA ALA A 205 36.46 -24.36 40.75
C ALA A 205 36.84 -25.73 41.35
N GLN A 206 37.10 -26.73 40.51
CA GLN A 206 37.58 -28.04 40.95
C GLN A 206 38.95 -27.96 41.62
N ALA A 207 39.89 -27.20 41.05
CA ALA A 207 41.21 -26.97 41.63
C ALA A 207 41.12 -26.24 42.99
N ARG A 208 40.23 -25.24 43.11
CA ARG A 208 39.94 -24.57 44.39
C ARG A 208 39.36 -25.53 45.41
N LEU A 209 38.37 -26.34 45.05
CA LEU A 209 37.78 -27.34 45.94
C LEU A 209 38.82 -28.39 46.39
N GLU A 210 39.72 -28.81 45.51
CA GLU A 210 40.80 -29.74 45.85
C GLU A 210 41.80 -29.11 46.83
N ALA A 211 42.18 -27.84 46.60
CA ALA A 211 43.02 -27.07 47.52
C ALA A 211 42.34 -26.88 48.89
N ASP A 212 41.07 -26.49 48.92
CA ASP A 212 40.27 -26.34 50.15
C ASP A 212 40.14 -27.68 50.89
N THR A 213 39.95 -28.78 50.16
CA THR A 213 39.89 -30.13 50.74
C THR A 213 41.23 -30.51 51.35
N GLN A 214 42.34 -30.17 50.71
CA GLN A 214 43.69 -30.42 51.23
C GLN A 214 43.98 -29.57 52.47
N GLN A 215 43.55 -28.31 52.49
CA GLN A 215 43.64 -27.45 53.67
C GLN A 215 42.76 -27.95 54.82
N LEU A 216 41.55 -28.44 54.54
CA LEU A 216 40.69 -29.06 55.55
C LEU A 216 41.32 -30.33 56.12
N LYS A 217 41.98 -31.15 55.30
CA LYS A 217 42.75 -32.32 55.75
C LYS A 217 43.90 -31.90 56.66
N SER A 218 44.72 -30.93 56.26
CA SER A 218 45.83 -30.47 57.10
C SER A 218 45.33 -29.84 58.40
N ALA A 219 44.28 -29.01 58.36
CA ALA A 219 43.66 -28.44 59.54
C ALA A 219 43.06 -29.52 60.46
N SER A 220 42.47 -30.57 59.89
CA SER A 220 41.96 -31.72 60.66
C SER A 220 43.09 -32.53 61.29
N GLU A 221 44.21 -32.72 60.58
CA GLU A 221 45.43 -33.36 61.12
C GLU A 221 46.05 -32.53 62.24
N ASP A 222 46.12 -31.20 62.08
CA ASP A 222 46.55 -30.26 63.12
C ASP A 222 45.62 -30.31 64.34
N GLN A 223 44.30 -30.31 64.14
CA GLN A 223 43.33 -30.49 65.22
C GLN A 223 43.51 -31.84 65.94
N ARG A 224 43.73 -32.94 65.21
CA ARG A 224 44.04 -34.25 65.81
C ARG A 224 45.34 -34.22 66.60
N ALA A 225 46.37 -33.54 66.10
CA ALA A 225 47.64 -33.39 66.80
C ALA A 225 47.50 -32.54 68.07
N ILE A 226 46.72 -31.46 68.02
CA ILE A 226 46.38 -30.63 69.19
C ILE A 226 45.58 -31.46 70.22
N LEU A 227 44.57 -32.21 69.79
CA LEU A 227 43.80 -33.10 70.67
C LEU A 227 44.66 -34.21 71.28
N ALA A 228 45.62 -34.76 70.52
CA ALA A 228 46.57 -35.74 71.03
C ALA A 228 47.51 -35.13 72.07
N LYS A 229 48.02 -33.91 71.84
CA LYS A 229 48.82 -33.16 72.83
C LYS A 229 48.02 -32.84 74.08
N LEU A 230 46.79 -32.34 73.96
CA LEU A 230 45.91 -32.10 75.08
C LEU A 230 45.66 -33.39 75.87
N ARG A 231 45.39 -34.51 75.19
CA ARG A 231 45.24 -35.81 75.84
C ARG A 231 46.50 -36.23 76.60
N GLN A 232 47.67 -36.03 76.01
CA GLN A 232 48.96 -36.31 76.66
C GLN A 232 49.22 -35.38 77.85
N GLU A 233 48.88 -34.09 77.74
CA GLU A 233 48.95 -33.13 78.85
C GLU A 233 47.97 -33.49 79.96
N PHE A 234 46.75 -33.94 79.63
CA PHE A 234 45.79 -34.45 80.60
C PHE A 234 46.28 -35.73 81.28
N GLU A 235 46.87 -36.67 80.55
CA GLU A 235 47.44 -37.90 81.10
C GLU A 235 48.63 -37.58 82.02
N ARG A 236 49.51 -36.67 81.60
CA ARG A 236 50.62 -36.18 82.41
C ARG A 236 50.15 -35.44 83.66
N ALA A 237 49.16 -34.56 83.54
CA ALA A 237 48.56 -33.87 84.68
C ALA A 237 47.87 -34.86 85.65
N ALA A 238 47.23 -35.90 85.12
CA ALA A 238 46.64 -36.97 85.92
C ALA A 238 47.71 -37.82 86.63
N GLU A 239 48.84 -38.12 85.98
CA GLU A 239 50.00 -38.77 86.61
C GLU A 239 50.67 -37.88 87.66
N GLU A 240 50.88 -36.59 87.37
CA GLU A 240 51.44 -35.63 88.31
C GLU A 240 50.52 -35.45 89.53
N ALA A 241 49.20 -35.37 89.33
CA ALA A 241 48.22 -35.36 90.42
C ALA A 241 48.20 -36.68 91.19
N GLY A 242 48.29 -37.83 90.51
CA GLY A 242 48.34 -39.15 91.13
C GLY A 242 49.60 -39.37 91.96
N THR A 243 50.75 -38.91 91.48
CA THR A 243 52.02 -38.95 92.22
C THR A 243 52.05 -37.96 93.38
N ALA A 244 51.47 -36.76 93.22
CA ALA A 244 51.29 -35.80 94.31
C ALA A 244 50.40 -36.38 95.42
N ALA A 245 49.24 -36.95 95.07
CA ALA A 245 48.35 -37.61 96.02
C ALA A 245 49.02 -38.81 96.71
N ARG A 246 49.81 -39.63 95.98
CA ARG A 246 50.60 -40.72 96.58
C ARG A 246 51.66 -40.20 97.56
N ARG A 247 52.39 -39.14 97.21
CA ARG A 247 53.35 -38.49 98.12
C ARG A 247 52.67 -37.94 99.36
N GLU A 248 51.49 -37.33 99.21
CA GLU A 248 50.70 -36.83 100.35
C GLU A 248 50.26 -38.00 101.26
N VAL A 249 49.84 -39.13 100.70
CA VAL A 249 49.56 -40.36 101.46
C VAL A 249 50.81 -40.91 102.15
N GLU A 250 51.97 -40.95 101.49
CA GLU A 250 53.24 -41.39 102.10
C GLU A 250 53.70 -40.47 103.23
N VAL A 251 53.53 -39.14 103.06
CA VAL A 251 53.76 -38.16 104.12
C VAL A 251 52.81 -38.42 105.29
N HIS A 252 51.51 -38.55 105.03
CA HIS A 252 50.53 -38.88 106.07
C HIS A 252 50.80 -40.24 106.75
N GLU A 253 51.28 -41.24 106.02
CA GLU A 253 51.73 -42.51 106.61
C GLU A 253 52.96 -42.30 107.48
N SER A 254 53.94 -41.49 107.05
CA SER A 254 55.14 -41.19 107.83
C SER A 254 54.84 -40.37 109.09
N GLU A 255 53.91 -39.42 109.00
CA GLU A 255 53.39 -38.62 110.12
C GLU A 255 52.60 -39.50 111.08
N ARG A 256 51.77 -40.41 110.57
CA ARG A 256 51.06 -41.42 111.37
C ARG A 256 52.05 -42.36 112.06
N ARG A 257 53.11 -42.83 111.39
CA ARG A 257 54.17 -43.66 112.00
C ARG A 257 54.92 -42.88 113.08
N ARG A 258 55.22 -41.60 112.86
CA ARG A 258 55.88 -40.73 113.85
C ARG A 258 54.99 -40.49 115.08
N ALA A 259 53.70 -40.19 114.87
CA ALA A 259 52.72 -40.03 115.93
C ALA A 259 52.50 -41.34 116.71
N LEU A 260 52.45 -42.50 116.03
CA LEU A 260 52.37 -43.81 116.67
C LEU A 260 53.65 -44.13 117.46
N HIS A 261 54.83 -43.76 116.95
CA HIS A 261 56.09 -43.97 117.65
C HIS A 261 56.16 -43.13 118.91
N GLU A 262 55.79 -41.85 118.82
CA GLU A 262 55.71 -40.92 119.95
C GLU A 262 54.68 -41.39 121.00
N VAL A 263 53.52 -41.90 120.58
CA VAL A 263 52.55 -42.52 121.49
C VAL A 263 53.13 -43.79 122.14
N SER A 264 53.86 -44.63 121.41
CA SER A 264 54.53 -45.81 121.98
C SER A 264 55.62 -45.43 122.98
N GLU A 265 56.32 -44.32 122.74
CA GLU A 265 57.38 -43.81 123.61
C GLU A 265 56.79 -43.21 124.88
N ARG A 266 55.70 -42.43 124.76
CA ARG A 266 54.90 -41.97 125.91
C ARG A 266 54.33 -43.14 126.72
N LEU A 267 53.91 -44.22 126.06
CA LEU A 267 53.43 -45.44 126.72
C LEU A 267 54.57 -46.15 127.46
N ARG A 268 55.76 -46.30 126.86
CA ARG A 268 56.94 -46.88 127.52
C ARG A 268 57.43 -46.04 128.68
N GLN A 269 57.37 -44.70 128.56
CA GLN A 269 57.71 -43.78 129.64
C GLN A 269 56.70 -43.92 130.78
N ARG A 270 55.39 -43.94 130.49
CA ARG A 270 54.34 -44.22 131.48
C ARG A 270 54.49 -45.59 132.12
N GLU A 271 54.88 -46.62 131.37
CA GLU A 271 55.11 -47.98 131.88
C GLU A 271 56.31 -48.03 132.83
N ARG A 272 57.38 -47.26 132.57
CA ARG A 272 58.51 -47.12 133.49
C ARG A 272 58.13 -46.38 134.77
N ASP A 273 57.45 -45.23 134.65
CA ASP A 273 56.94 -44.48 135.81
C ASP A 273 55.94 -45.32 136.63
N LEU A 274 55.10 -46.13 135.98
CA LEU A 274 54.20 -47.07 136.64
C LEU A 274 54.95 -48.23 137.30
N ARG A 275 56.00 -48.79 136.70
CA ARG A 275 56.85 -49.81 137.34
C ARG A 275 57.58 -49.27 138.57
N GLU A 276 58.07 -48.04 138.53
CA GLU A 276 58.71 -47.41 139.69
C GLU A 276 57.69 -47.11 140.81
N ARG A 277 56.49 -46.66 140.46
CA ARG A 277 55.38 -46.50 141.43
C ARG A 277 54.90 -47.83 141.99
N ILE A 278 54.80 -48.88 141.17
CA ILE A 278 54.46 -50.24 141.61
C ILE A 278 55.53 -50.80 142.53
N ALA A 279 56.83 -50.62 142.24
CA ALA A 279 57.90 -51.07 143.13
C ALA A 279 57.87 -50.34 144.48
N ALA A 280 57.55 -49.04 144.50
CA ALA A 280 57.37 -48.27 145.72
C ALA A 280 56.13 -48.73 146.52
N GLU A 281 54.99 -48.94 145.83
CA GLU A 281 53.75 -49.43 146.43
C GLU A 281 53.83 -50.90 146.85
N GLU A 282 54.62 -51.76 146.19
CA GLU A 282 54.84 -53.17 146.57
C GLU A 282 55.60 -53.28 147.91
N THR A 283 56.58 -52.42 148.17
CA THR A 283 57.22 -52.33 149.50
C THR A 283 56.27 -51.85 150.60
N GLU A 284 55.26 -51.05 150.27
CA GLU A 284 54.28 -50.53 151.23
C GLU A 284 53.09 -51.49 151.44
N ALA A 285 52.70 -52.22 150.39
CA ALA A 285 51.63 -53.22 150.37
C ALA A 285 52.02 -54.50 151.13
N VAL A 286 53.29 -54.92 151.13
CA VAL A 286 53.76 -56.05 151.96
C VAL A 286 53.62 -55.75 153.46
N ARG A 287 53.75 -54.50 153.91
CA ARG A 287 53.45 -54.11 155.30
C ARG A 287 51.95 -54.06 155.61
N ARG A 288 51.10 -53.83 154.60
CA ARG A 288 49.63 -53.74 154.75
C ARG A 288 48.93 -55.10 154.62
N ILE A 289 49.53 -56.05 153.90
CA ILE A 289 49.03 -57.43 153.72
C ILE A 289 49.17 -58.30 154.98
N GLN A 290 49.92 -57.85 156.01
CA GLN A 290 49.86 -58.49 157.33
C GLN A 290 48.65 -58.05 158.19
N SER A 291 47.89 -57.01 157.83
CA SER A 291 46.69 -56.59 158.60
C SER A 291 45.36 -56.77 157.86
N GLY A 292 45.37 -57.13 156.57
CA GLY A 292 44.18 -57.38 155.75
C GLY A 292 43.65 -58.81 155.84
N PHE A 293 43.16 -59.23 157.01
CA PHE A 293 42.55 -60.56 157.19
C PHE A 293 41.07 -60.56 157.62
N ALA A 294 40.23 -59.61 157.16
CA ALA A 294 38.81 -59.68 157.54
C ALA A 294 37.72 -59.26 156.53
N ASP A 295 38.01 -58.61 155.40
CA ASP A 295 36.93 -58.02 154.58
C ASP A 295 36.94 -58.45 153.10
N VAL A 296 37.36 -59.69 152.83
CA VAL A 296 37.11 -60.34 151.53
C VAL A 296 35.87 -61.21 151.64
N GLU A 297 34.72 -60.57 151.56
CA GLU A 297 33.51 -61.24 151.13
C GLU A 297 32.52 -60.20 150.61
N ARG A 298 32.08 -60.36 149.36
CA ARG A 298 30.68 -60.67 149.03
C ARG A 298 30.09 -60.08 147.76
N ARG A 299 30.69 -59.14 147.03
CA ARG A 299 29.96 -58.52 145.90
C ARG A 299 30.91 -58.22 144.75
N GLN A 300 31.37 -59.20 143.99
CA GLN A 300 30.58 -59.91 142.98
C GLN A 300 29.55 -59.00 142.27
N ILE A 301 29.85 -58.53 141.05
CA ILE A 301 29.88 -59.27 139.77
C ILE A 301 28.53 -59.24 139.02
N ASP A 302 27.46 -58.66 139.58
CA ASP A 302 26.13 -58.73 138.96
C ASP A 302 25.81 -57.69 137.85
N GLN A 303 26.63 -56.66 137.62
CA GLN A 303 26.23 -55.53 136.76
C GLN A 303 26.87 -55.51 135.36
N LEU A 304 27.43 -56.63 134.91
CA LEU A 304 28.04 -56.80 133.58
C LEU A 304 27.06 -57.21 132.47
N SER A 305 25.82 -57.61 132.76
CA SER A 305 24.98 -58.28 131.74
C SER A 305 23.98 -57.39 130.99
N ARG A 306 23.83 -56.09 131.31
CA ARG A 306 22.86 -55.19 130.64
C ARG A 306 23.41 -54.40 129.45
N ILE A 307 24.60 -54.81 129.02
CA ILE A 307 24.93 -55.03 127.61
C ILE A 307 23.79 -54.69 126.62
N VAL A 308 24.13 -53.73 125.77
CA VAL A 308 24.14 -53.85 124.31
C VAL A 308 22.86 -54.10 123.51
N ASP A 309 21.68 -54.15 124.11
CA ASP A 309 20.44 -54.25 123.30
C ASP A 309 20.09 -52.98 122.51
N ARG A 310 20.74 -51.83 122.77
CA ARG A 310 20.22 -50.53 122.30
C ARG A 310 20.82 -49.99 121.00
N THR A 311 21.84 -50.59 120.42
CA THR A 311 22.67 -49.93 119.39
C THR A 311 22.75 -50.66 118.04
N ALA A 312 21.62 -51.20 117.56
CA ALA A 312 21.57 -51.92 116.28
C ALA A 312 20.61 -51.34 115.21
N ASN A 313 20.03 -50.14 115.36
CA ASN A 313 18.89 -49.76 114.50
C ASN A 313 18.89 -48.40 113.75
N ARG A 314 20.00 -47.69 113.53
CA ARG A 314 19.94 -46.43 112.72
C ARG A 314 21.18 -46.14 111.86
N LEU A 315 21.34 -46.90 110.77
CA LEU A 315 22.27 -46.52 109.68
C LEU A 315 21.72 -46.84 108.26
N SER A 316 20.41 -46.62 108.00
CA SER A 316 19.80 -46.97 106.70
C SER A 316 18.70 -45.99 106.23
N GLU A 317 18.90 -44.68 106.31
CA GLU A 317 17.94 -43.70 105.76
C GLU A 317 18.64 -42.41 105.31
N ALA A 318 19.18 -42.38 104.07
CA ALA A 318 19.58 -41.12 103.39
C ALA A 318 20.05 -41.26 101.92
N ALA A 319 20.33 -42.45 101.38
CA ALA A 319 21.07 -42.56 100.11
C ALA A 319 20.26 -42.87 98.83
N VAL A 320 18.94 -43.08 98.90
CA VAL A 320 18.16 -43.57 97.73
C VAL A 320 17.23 -42.52 97.11
N GLU A 321 16.84 -41.47 97.85
CA GLU A 321 15.79 -40.54 97.40
C GLU A 321 16.31 -39.42 96.48
N GLN A 322 17.59 -39.04 96.57
CA GLN A 322 18.17 -37.92 95.81
C GLN A 322 18.53 -38.25 94.35
N PHE A 323 18.69 -39.53 94.00
CA PHE A 323 19.17 -39.94 92.67
C PHE A 323 18.02 -40.07 91.64
N SER A 324 16.78 -40.28 92.09
CA SER A 324 15.63 -40.48 91.17
C SER A 324 15.03 -39.17 90.65
N THR A 325 15.16 -38.08 91.42
CA THR A 325 14.53 -36.79 91.14
C THR A 325 15.26 -35.98 90.07
N THR A 326 16.59 -36.11 90.00
CA THR A 326 17.46 -35.36 89.07
C THR A 326 17.46 -35.93 87.65
N VAL A 327 17.32 -37.25 87.48
CA VAL A 327 17.28 -37.90 86.16
C VAL A 327 15.95 -37.67 85.43
N LYS A 328 14.84 -37.48 86.16
CA LYS A 328 13.50 -37.25 85.59
C LYS A 328 13.35 -35.82 85.04
N ALA A 329 13.94 -34.82 85.71
CA ALA A 329 13.91 -33.41 85.30
C ALA A 329 14.70 -33.13 84.01
N ALA A 330 15.84 -33.79 83.80
CA ALA A 330 16.67 -33.59 82.61
C ALA A 330 16.05 -34.14 81.31
N ARG A 331 15.16 -35.14 81.40
CA ARG A 331 14.48 -35.74 80.24
C ARG A 331 13.25 -34.95 79.77
N GLU A 332 12.50 -34.33 80.68
CA GLU A 332 11.32 -33.53 80.32
C GLU A 332 11.65 -32.18 79.66
N ASP A 333 12.82 -31.61 79.97
CA ASP A 333 13.23 -30.30 79.44
C ASP A 333 13.78 -30.38 78.00
N ALA A 334 14.40 -31.51 77.63
CA ALA A 334 14.87 -31.77 76.27
C ALA A 334 13.72 -32.03 75.27
N ALA A 335 12.62 -32.67 75.71
CA ALA A 335 11.47 -32.95 74.85
C ALA A 335 10.60 -31.70 74.56
N LYS A 336 10.52 -30.75 75.50
CA LYS A 336 9.74 -29.51 75.34
C LYS A 336 10.42 -28.49 74.42
N ARG A 337 11.75 -28.49 74.33
CA ARG A 337 12.52 -27.61 73.44
C ARG A 337 12.40 -27.98 71.95
N LEU A 338 12.44 -29.28 71.64
CA LEU A 338 12.36 -29.77 70.26
C LEU A 338 10.97 -29.54 69.61
N SER A 339 9.89 -29.71 70.37
CA SER A 339 8.51 -29.50 69.84
C SER A 339 8.20 -28.02 69.55
N ARG A 340 8.71 -27.10 70.37
CA ARG A 340 8.48 -25.65 70.20
C ARG A 340 9.26 -25.03 69.05
N GLU A 341 10.40 -25.62 68.66
CA GLU A 341 11.18 -25.16 67.51
C GLU A 341 10.61 -25.67 66.18
N LEU A 342 10.01 -26.87 66.16
CA LEU A 342 9.33 -27.42 64.98
C LEU A 342 8.03 -26.67 64.64
N ASP A 343 7.17 -26.37 65.62
CA ASP A 343 5.92 -25.62 65.37
C ASP A 343 6.18 -24.17 64.91
N ARG A 344 7.28 -23.57 65.36
CA ARG A 344 7.66 -22.19 64.99
C ARG A 344 8.22 -22.10 63.56
N ALA A 345 8.95 -23.13 63.12
CA ALA A 345 9.45 -23.22 61.75
C ALA A 345 8.32 -23.48 60.73
N VAL A 346 7.32 -24.29 61.10
CA VAL A 346 6.15 -24.60 60.24
C VAL A 346 5.21 -23.39 60.09
N ALA A 347 4.97 -22.63 61.16
CA ALA A 347 4.15 -21.42 61.11
C ALA A 347 4.79 -20.30 60.25
N GLN A 348 6.12 -20.16 60.30
CA GLN A 348 6.86 -19.18 59.48
C GLN A 348 6.83 -19.54 57.99
N PHE A 349 7.00 -20.83 57.66
CA PHE A 349 6.94 -21.30 56.26
C PHE A 349 5.56 -21.13 55.62
N ALA A 350 4.47 -21.30 56.37
CA ALA A 350 3.11 -21.12 55.87
C ALA A 350 2.76 -19.63 55.63
N HIS A 351 3.23 -18.73 56.50
CA HIS A 351 3.00 -17.29 56.39
C HIS A 351 3.79 -16.67 55.21
N ASP A 352 5.06 -17.07 55.05
CA ASP A 352 5.93 -16.57 53.98
C ASP A 352 5.52 -17.12 52.61
N ALA A 353 5.04 -18.37 52.52
CA ALA A 353 4.56 -18.96 51.27
C ALA A 353 3.25 -18.32 50.76
N GLN A 354 2.31 -17.94 51.65
CA GLN A 354 1.05 -17.29 51.26
C GLN A 354 1.23 -15.80 50.91
N SER A 355 2.10 -15.08 51.62
CA SER A 355 2.41 -13.67 51.32
C SER A 355 3.15 -13.53 49.99
N VAL A 356 4.16 -14.37 49.73
CA VAL A 356 4.96 -14.27 48.50
C VAL A 356 4.18 -14.76 47.27
N LEU A 357 3.30 -15.76 47.39
CA LEU A 357 2.47 -16.22 46.28
C LEU A 357 1.37 -15.21 45.91
N ALA A 358 0.74 -14.54 46.87
CA ALA A 358 -0.27 -13.52 46.60
C ALA A 358 0.34 -12.23 46.00
N GLU A 359 1.50 -11.81 46.50
CA GLU A 359 2.19 -10.61 46.03
C GLU A 359 2.83 -10.80 44.65
N ARG A 360 3.43 -11.98 44.36
CA ARG A 360 3.94 -12.30 43.02
C ARG A 360 2.83 -12.53 41.98
N LEU A 361 1.66 -13.06 42.35
CA LEU A 361 0.55 -13.22 41.39
C LEU A 361 -0.10 -11.88 41.03
N ALA A 362 -0.32 -10.99 42.00
CA ALA A 362 -0.84 -9.65 41.73
C ALA A 362 0.15 -8.78 40.95
N GLN A 363 1.45 -8.85 41.27
CA GLN A 363 2.48 -8.05 40.59
C GLN A 363 2.81 -8.60 39.19
N VAL A 364 2.66 -9.91 38.95
CA VAL A 364 2.80 -10.51 37.60
C VAL A 364 1.54 -10.32 36.76
N SER A 365 0.33 -10.29 37.35
CA SER A 365 -0.90 -9.98 36.60
C SER A 365 -0.97 -8.51 36.20
N ASP A 366 -0.65 -7.57 37.10
CA ASP A 366 -0.73 -6.13 36.81
C ASP A 366 0.44 -5.66 35.94
N ALA A 367 1.66 -6.15 36.16
CA ALA A 367 2.80 -5.84 35.27
C ALA A 367 2.68 -6.55 33.92
N GLY A 368 2.05 -7.73 33.86
CA GLY A 368 1.72 -8.43 32.63
C GLY A 368 0.66 -7.69 31.81
N ALA A 369 -0.46 -7.33 32.44
CA ALA A 369 -1.54 -6.56 31.83
C ALA A 369 -1.06 -5.18 31.36
N ALA A 370 -0.33 -4.43 32.19
CA ALA A 370 0.18 -3.10 31.81
C ALA A 370 1.27 -3.13 30.72
N ARG A 371 1.95 -4.27 30.52
CA ARG A 371 2.94 -4.46 29.44
C ARG A 371 2.30 -4.90 28.15
N VAL A 372 1.27 -5.74 28.21
CA VAL A 372 0.45 -6.11 27.06
C VAL A 372 -0.33 -4.89 26.56
N ASP A 373 -0.94 -4.11 27.46
CA ASP A 373 -1.70 -2.91 27.13
C ASP A 373 -0.82 -1.79 26.52
N ARG A 374 0.38 -1.58 27.06
CA ARG A 374 1.40 -0.70 26.44
C ARG A 374 1.83 -1.18 25.06
N LYS A 375 2.08 -2.48 24.87
CA LYS A 375 2.43 -3.03 23.55
C LYS A 375 1.28 -2.94 22.56
N LEU A 376 0.05 -3.20 22.98
CA LEU A 376 -1.13 -3.06 22.12
C LEU A 376 -1.33 -1.60 21.72
N THR A 377 -1.21 -0.66 22.66
CA THR A 377 -1.29 0.79 22.38
C THR A 377 -0.16 1.25 21.45
N GLU A 378 1.07 0.74 21.64
CA GLU A 378 2.20 1.02 20.77
C GLU A 378 2.03 0.42 19.36
N ILE A 379 1.51 -0.80 19.25
CA ILE A 379 1.21 -1.46 17.97
C ILE A 379 0.09 -0.71 17.24
N VAL A 380 -0.99 -0.33 17.94
CA VAL A 380 -2.10 0.46 17.36
C VAL A 380 -1.58 1.81 16.88
N ARG A 381 -0.81 2.55 17.68
CA ARG A 381 -0.20 3.82 17.28
C ARG A 381 0.72 3.66 16.07
N ARG A 382 1.47 2.55 16.00
CA ARG A 382 2.37 2.26 14.88
C ARG A 382 1.60 1.86 13.60
N ILE A 383 0.44 1.21 13.73
CA ILE A 383 -0.47 0.92 12.62
C ILE A 383 -1.14 2.20 12.13
N GLU A 384 -1.61 3.07 13.02
CA GLU A 384 -2.20 4.37 12.67
C GLU A 384 -1.18 5.27 11.98
N GLN A 385 0.03 5.37 12.53
CA GLN A 385 1.11 6.16 11.94
C GLN A 385 1.51 5.63 10.54
N ARG A 386 1.50 4.30 10.35
CA ARG A 386 1.79 3.68 9.05
C ARG A 386 0.65 3.80 8.05
N ARG A 387 -0.60 3.80 8.52
CA ARG A 387 -1.78 4.12 7.71
C ARG A 387 -1.73 5.57 7.25
N ASP A 388 -1.41 6.50 8.14
CA ASP A 388 -1.36 7.91 7.83
C ASP A 388 -0.19 8.24 6.89
N GLU A 389 0.99 7.63 7.07
CA GLU A 389 2.10 7.69 6.10
C GLU A 389 1.72 7.12 4.73
N PHE A 390 0.98 6.01 4.69
CA PHE A 390 0.50 5.44 3.44
C PHE A 390 -0.54 6.33 2.75
N LEU A 391 -1.46 6.93 3.50
CA LEU A 391 -2.44 7.89 2.97
C LEU A 391 -1.75 9.14 2.44
N ASP A 392 -0.73 9.65 3.13
CA ASP A 392 0.04 10.83 2.70
C ASP A 392 0.86 10.53 1.43
N ASP A 393 1.49 9.35 1.34
CA ASP A 393 2.18 8.90 0.12
C ASP A 393 1.21 8.69 -1.04
N PHE A 394 0.04 8.09 -0.78
CA PHE A 394 -1.00 7.90 -1.79
C PHE A 394 -1.56 9.23 -2.29
N GLN A 395 -1.79 10.19 -1.38
CA GLN A 395 -2.30 11.52 -1.72
C GLN A 395 -1.27 12.33 -2.51
N ARG A 396 0.02 12.22 -2.19
CA ARG A 396 1.11 12.81 -2.99
C ARG A 396 1.20 12.23 -4.39
N ARG A 397 1.17 10.90 -4.51
CA ARG A 397 1.16 10.23 -5.83
C ARG A 397 -0.06 10.62 -6.65
N PHE A 398 -1.23 10.73 -6.02
CA PHE A 398 -2.44 11.17 -6.70
C PHE A 398 -2.34 12.62 -7.15
N SER A 399 -1.79 13.52 -6.32
CA SER A 399 -1.56 14.92 -6.71
C SER A 399 -0.53 15.06 -7.82
N ASP A 400 0.52 14.23 -7.82
CA ASP A 400 1.55 14.23 -8.87
C ASP A 400 0.97 13.75 -10.21
N VAL A 401 0.17 12.67 -10.18
CA VAL A 401 -0.55 12.17 -11.37
C VAL A 401 -1.56 13.20 -11.87
N GLU A 402 -2.28 13.88 -10.97
CA GLU A 402 -3.22 14.94 -11.33
C GLU A 402 -2.51 16.16 -11.94
N ALA A 403 -1.34 16.52 -11.41
CA ALA A 403 -0.51 17.59 -11.95
C ALA A 403 0.05 17.23 -13.33
N GLU A 404 0.48 15.99 -13.53
CA GLU A 404 0.94 15.48 -14.81
C GLU A 404 -0.19 15.39 -15.84
N LEU A 405 -1.38 14.96 -15.45
CA LEU A 405 -2.58 14.98 -16.31
C LEU A 405 -2.95 16.43 -16.70
N ARG A 406 -2.91 17.39 -15.77
CA ARG A 406 -3.12 18.81 -16.08
C ARG A 406 -2.03 19.38 -16.98
N SER A 407 -0.82 18.87 -16.91
CA SER A 407 0.29 19.23 -17.81
C SER A 407 0.04 18.69 -19.21
N GLN A 408 -0.35 17.42 -19.34
CA GLN A 408 -0.70 16.80 -20.62
C GLN A 408 -1.91 17.44 -21.28
N ILE A 409 -2.96 17.79 -20.53
CA ILE A 409 -4.13 18.51 -21.06
C ILE A 409 -3.73 19.91 -21.55
N ARG A 410 -2.84 20.62 -20.84
CA ARG A 410 -2.31 21.91 -21.30
C ARG A 410 -1.40 21.77 -22.52
N GLY A 411 -0.60 20.72 -22.59
CA GLY A 411 0.21 20.40 -23.77
C GLY A 411 -0.64 20.11 -24.99
N LEU A 412 -1.67 19.26 -24.85
CA LEU A 412 -2.63 18.98 -25.92
C LEU A 412 -3.43 20.23 -26.33
N GLY A 413 -3.75 21.11 -25.38
CA GLY A 413 -4.38 22.41 -25.67
C GLY A 413 -3.45 23.33 -26.46
N ALA A 414 -2.19 23.43 -26.07
CA ALA A 414 -1.19 24.23 -26.77
C ALA A 414 -0.87 23.67 -28.17
N ASP A 415 -0.81 22.34 -28.32
CA ASP A 415 -0.63 21.68 -29.61
C ASP A 415 -1.86 21.89 -30.51
N ALA A 416 -3.08 21.82 -29.96
CA ALA A 416 -4.30 22.13 -30.70
C ALA A 416 -4.40 23.61 -31.10
N GLU A 417 -3.93 24.53 -30.26
CA GLU A 417 -3.84 25.96 -30.59
C GLU A 417 -2.77 26.21 -31.66
N ALA A 418 -1.61 25.55 -31.59
CA ALA A 418 -0.57 25.63 -32.61
C ALA A 418 -1.03 25.06 -33.96
N GLU A 419 -1.75 23.94 -33.97
CA GLU A 419 -2.38 23.40 -35.19
C GLU A 419 -3.42 24.35 -35.75
N ARG A 420 -4.18 25.04 -34.88
CA ARG A 420 -5.17 26.04 -35.29
C ARG A 420 -4.52 27.29 -35.89
N GLU A 421 -3.43 27.79 -35.32
CA GLU A 421 -2.66 28.91 -35.88
C GLU A 421 -2.04 28.54 -37.24
N VAL A 422 -1.52 27.31 -37.38
CA VAL A 422 -0.99 26.81 -38.66
C VAL A 422 -2.10 26.68 -39.70
N LEU A 423 -3.28 26.17 -39.33
CA LEU A 423 -4.44 26.08 -40.20
C LEU A 423 -4.96 27.47 -40.60
N GLU A 424 -5.00 28.42 -39.67
CA GLU A 424 -5.42 29.80 -39.91
C GLU A 424 -4.46 30.55 -40.84
N ALA A 425 -3.15 30.36 -40.67
CA ALA A 425 -2.14 30.85 -41.60
C ALA A 425 -2.30 30.24 -43.00
N ARG A 426 -2.65 28.95 -43.09
CA ARG A 426 -2.87 28.25 -44.36
C ARG A 426 -4.16 28.69 -45.05
N VAL A 427 -5.21 28.99 -44.29
CA VAL A 427 -6.44 29.62 -44.80
C VAL A 427 -6.15 31.03 -45.31
N HIS A 428 -5.39 31.84 -44.56
CA HIS A 428 -4.98 33.18 -45.03
C HIS A 428 -4.16 33.12 -46.32
N GLU A 429 -3.24 32.16 -46.44
CA GLU A 429 -2.46 31.94 -47.66
C GLU A 429 -3.34 31.46 -48.83
N LEU A 430 -4.33 30.60 -48.58
CA LEU A 430 -5.30 30.19 -49.61
C LEU A 430 -6.19 31.35 -50.05
N THR A 431 -6.67 32.17 -49.11
CA THR A 431 -7.44 33.39 -49.42
C THR A 431 -6.62 34.37 -50.25
N ARG A 432 -5.36 34.61 -49.87
CA ARG A 432 -4.44 35.46 -50.63
C ARG A 432 -4.14 34.92 -52.02
N ARG A 433 -3.99 33.59 -52.17
CA ARG A 433 -3.86 32.94 -53.49
C ARG A 433 -5.12 33.07 -54.33
N LEU A 434 -6.29 33.03 -53.69
CA LEU A 434 -7.56 33.22 -54.37
C LEU A 434 -7.73 34.68 -54.83
N GLU A 435 -7.40 35.66 -53.98
CA GLU A 435 -7.39 37.08 -54.37
C GLU A 435 -6.37 37.39 -55.47
N THR A 436 -5.17 36.81 -55.41
CA THR A 436 -4.19 36.99 -56.49
C THR A 436 -4.62 36.31 -57.80
N ALA A 437 -5.28 35.15 -57.74
CA ALA A 437 -5.86 34.51 -58.91
C ALA A 437 -7.06 35.31 -59.48
N VAL A 438 -7.90 35.89 -58.61
CA VAL A 438 -9.03 36.75 -58.99
C VAL A 438 -8.51 38.05 -59.61
N ASN A 439 -7.54 38.73 -58.99
CA ASN A 439 -6.92 39.94 -59.55
C ASN A 439 -6.16 39.66 -60.86
N ALA A 440 -5.55 38.49 -61.00
CA ALA A 440 -4.93 38.06 -62.26
C ALA A 440 -5.98 37.79 -63.36
N ALA A 441 -7.13 37.23 -63.00
CA ALA A 441 -8.26 37.07 -63.92
C ALA A 441 -8.93 38.42 -64.27
N GLU A 442 -9.00 39.35 -63.33
CA GLU A 442 -9.57 40.70 -63.51
C GLU A 442 -8.65 41.58 -64.38
N SER A 443 -7.33 41.53 -64.16
CA SER A 443 -6.34 42.18 -65.05
C SER A 443 -6.26 41.54 -66.44
N SER A 444 -6.50 40.22 -66.55
CA SER A 444 -6.70 39.53 -67.84
C SER A 444 -7.97 40.00 -68.57
N LEU A 445 -9.02 40.38 -67.83
CA LEU A 445 -10.26 40.93 -68.39
C LEU A 445 -10.10 42.41 -68.75
N GLU A 446 -9.43 43.23 -67.94
CA GLU A 446 -9.13 44.63 -68.26
C GLU A 446 -8.16 44.77 -69.43
N GLY A 447 -7.21 43.83 -69.59
CA GLY A 447 -6.32 43.76 -70.76
C GLY A 447 -7.06 43.41 -72.07
N ALA A 448 -8.19 42.69 -71.99
CA ALA A 448 -9.02 42.36 -73.14
C ALA A 448 -9.93 43.53 -73.59
N PHE A 449 -10.14 44.55 -72.73
CA PHE A 449 -10.95 45.73 -73.03
C PHE A 449 -10.14 46.98 -73.39
N ARG A 450 -8.80 46.92 -73.40
CA ARG A 450 -7.95 48.01 -73.91
C ARG A 450 -7.07 47.53 -75.05
N THR A 451 -7.58 47.68 -76.26
CA THR A 451 -7.08 48.59 -77.32
C THR A 451 -7.36 48.01 -78.72
N PRO A 452 -7.45 48.86 -79.76
CA PRO A 452 -7.66 50.31 -79.81
C PRO A 452 -9.07 50.73 -80.22
#